data_AF-A0A448BA72-F1
#
_entry.id   AF-A0A448BA72-F1
#
_cell.length_a   1.000
_cell.length_b   1.000
_cell.length_c   1.000
_cell.angle_alpha   90.00
_cell.angle_beta   90.00
_cell.angle_gamma   90.00
#
_symmetry.space_group_name_H-M   'P 1'
#
loop_
_entity.id
_entity.type
_entity.pdbx_description
1 polymer ?
#
loop_
_entity_poly.entity_id
_entity_poly.type
_entity_poly.pdbx_seq_one_letter_code
_entity_poly.pdbx_strand_id
1 'polypeptide(L)' 'MGKKEITISDLKLGQKVIINGMLAEYKGIQKVRILNLGKADKRVFKAEGVNIFKYYSLADGSKTLKSEKIKLI' A
#
# COMPACT_ATOMS: atom_id res chain seq x y z
N MET A 1 2.07 -28.31 -4.35
CA MET A 1 2.51 -26.93 -4.67
C MET A 1 1.79 -25.98 -3.75
N GLY A 2 2.46 -25.36 -2.78
CA GLY A 2 1.81 -24.45 -1.81
C GLY A 2 1.34 -23.17 -2.50
N LYS A 3 0.17 -22.64 -2.13
CA LYS A 3 -0.30 -21.33 -2.61
C LYS A 3 0.71 -20.26 -2.19
N LYS A 4 1.31 -19.56 -3.14
CA LYS A 4 2.12 -18.37 -2.86
C LYS A 4 1.21 -17.28 -2.28
N GLU A 5 1.53 -16.78 -1.10
CA GLU A 5 0.82 -15.64 -0.53
C GLU A 5 1.21 -14.36 -1.26
N ILE A 6 0.23 -13.50 -1.53
CA ILE A 6 0.44 -12.22 -2.21
C ILE A 6 0.90 -11.19 -1.18
N THR A 7 1.95 -10.46 -1.53
CA THR A 7 2.55 -9.40 -0.71
C THR A 7 2.19 -8.02 -1.25
N ILE A 8 2.50 -7.00 -0.46
CA ILE A 8 2.32 -5.60 -0.89
C ILE A 8 3.18 -5.29 -2.14
N SER A 9 4.36 -5.90 -2.28
CA SER A 9 5.22 -5.67 -3.46
C SER A 9 4.67 -6.25 -4.75
N ASP A 10 3.78 -7.24 -4.67
CA ASP A 10 3.16 -7.85 -5.86
C ASP A 10 2.07 -6.95 -6.47
N LEU A 11 1.66 -5.86 -5.79
CA LEU A 11 0.66 -4.93 -6.28
C LEU A 11 1.18 -4.06 -7.41
N LYS A 12 0.38 -3.91 -8.46
CA LYS A 12 0.69 -3.10 -9.63
C LYS A 12 0.16 -1.67 -9.48
N LEU A 13 0.83 -0.71 -10.12
CA LEU A 13 0.37 0.67 -10.15
C LEU A 13 -1.07 0.75 -10.67
N GLY A 14 -1.93 1.53 -10.00
CA GLY A 14 -3.34 1.66 -10.35
C GLY A 14 -4.23 0.53 -9.83
N GLN A 15 -3.67 -0.52 -9.23
CA GLN A 15 -4.46 -1.62 -8.68
C GLN A 15 -5.29 -1.15 -7.49
N LYS A 16 -6.60 -1.41 -7.54
CA LYS A 16 -7.53 -1.14 -6.45
C LYS A 16 -7.52 -2.28 -5.44
N VAL A 17 -7.57 -1.92 -4.16
CA VAL A 17 -7.58 -2.82 -3.00
C VAL A 17 -8.49 -2.25 -1.92
N ILE A 18 -8.92 -3.09 -0.98
CA ILE A 18 -9.60 -2.67 0.24
C ILE A 18 -8.62 -2.74 1.40
N ILE A 19 -8.33 -1.61 2.05
CA ILE A 19 -7.46 -1.52 3.24
C ILE A 19 -8.33 -1.19 4.44
N ASN A 20 -8.43 -2.10 5.41
CA ASN A 20 -9.28 -1.92 6.60
C ASN A 20 -10.74 -1.50 6.26
N GLY A 21 -11.31 -2.07 5.18
CA GLY A 21 -12.67 -1.74 4.72
C GLY A 21 -12.78 -0.51 3.82
N MET A 22 -11.69 0.22 3.58
CA MET A 22 -11.66 1.39 2.71
C MET A 22 -11.09 1.06 1.32
N LEU A 23 -11.82 1.45 0.28
CA LEU A 23 -11.36 1.32 -1.10
C LEU A 23 -10.19 2.27 -1.37
N ALA A 24 -9.08 1.74 -1.87
CA ALA A 24 -7.87 2.50 -2.14
C ALA A 24 -7.15 2.02 -3.40
N GLU A 25 -6.48 2.93 -4.10
CA GLU A 25 -5.67 2.67 -5.28
C GLU A 25 -4.19 2.72 -4.91
N TYR A 26 -3.41 1.71 -5.34
CA TYR A 26 -1.96 1.74 -5.19
C TYR A 26 -1.33 2.73 -6.18
N LYS A 27 -0.68 3.78 -5.65
CA LYS A 27 -0.04 4.84 -6.44
C LYS A 27 1.47 4.65 -6.60
N GLY A 28 1.98 3.46 -6.28
CA GLY A 28 3.40 3.12 -6.40
C GLY A 28 4.24 3.60 -5.22
N ILE A 29 5.56 3.57 -5.42
CA ILE A 29 6.53 4.16 -4.49
C ILE A 29 6.65 5.65 -4.83
N GLN A 30 6.48 6.51 -3.83
CA GLN A 30 6.63 7.96 -3.97
C GLN A 30 7.46 8.54 -2.85
N LYS A 31 8.18 9.62 -3.16
CA LYS A 31 8.93 10.40 -2.19
C LYS A 31 7.96 11.32 -1.43
N VAL A 32 7.70 10.99 -0.17
CA VAL A 32 6.79 11.76 0.70
C VAL A 32 7.56 12.54 1.75
N ARG A 33 7.06 13.75 2.05
CA ARG A 33 7.61 14.58 3.13
C ARG A 33 7.05 14.09 4.46
N ILE A 34 7.95 13.75 5.38
CA ILE A 34 7.63 13.34 6.75
C ILE A 34 8.08 14.47 7.67
N LEU A 35 7.15 14.95 8.51
CA LEU A 35 7.44 16.00 9.47
C LEU A 35 8.62 15.56 10.36
N ASN A 36 9.59 16.45 10.57
CA ASN A 36 10.79 16.22 11.38
C ASN A 36 11.77 15.14 10.89
N LEU A 37 11.51 14.46 9.76
CA LEU A 37 12.36 13.40 9.20
C LEU A 37 12.83 13.67 7.76
N GLY A 38 12.35 14.73 7.13
CA GLY A 38 12.72 15.08 5.75
C GLY A 38 11.85 14.38 4.70
N LYS A 39 12.46 13.79 3.69
CA LYS A 39 11.77 13.08 2.60
C LYS A 39 12.18 11.60 2.60
N ALA A 40 11.20 10.71 2.47
CA ALA A 40 11.45 9.27 2.39
C ALA A 40 10.57 8.62 1.32
N ASP A 41 11.07 7.54 0.74
CA ASP A 41 10.31 6.74 -0.22
C ASP A 41 9.33 5.84 0.55
N LYS A 42 8.04 5.91 0.18
CA LYS A 42 6.96 5.12 0.75
C LYS A 42 6.12 4.50 -0.35
N ARG A 43 5.54 3.35 -0.05
CA ARG A 43 4.45 2.75 -0.84
C ARG A 43 3.19 3.52 -0.52
N VAL A 44 2.58 4.13 -1.53
CA VAL A 44 1.46 5.06 -1.37
C VAL A 44 0.18 4.42 -1.85
N PHE A 45 -0.85 4.48 -1.02
CA PHE A 45 -2.23 4.18 -1.38
C PHE A 45 -3.07 5.43 -1.20
N LYS A 46 -3.89 5.76 -2.20
CA LYS A 46 -4.86 6.85 -2.12
C LYS A 46 -6.25 6.25 -1.95
N ALA A 47 -6.95 6.65 -0.89
CA ALA A 47 -8.33 6.23 -0.72
C ALA A 47 -9.23 6.83 -1.81
N GLU A 48 -10.16 6.06 -2.33
CA GLU A 48 -11.08 6.52 -3.36
C GLU A 48 -12.14 7.46 -2.74
N GLY A 49 -12.46 8.55 -3.44
CA GLY A 49 -13.49 9.52 -3.02
C GLY A 49 -13.07 10.51 -1.92
N VAL A 50 -11.90 10.36 -1.30
CA VAL A 50 -11.40 11.27 -0.27
C VAL A 50 -9.91 11.56 -0.41
N ASN A 51 -9.44 12.70 0.10
CA ASN A 51 -8.02 13.07 0.04
C ASN A 51 -7.20 12.48 1.20
N ILE A 52 -7.41 11.17 1.47
CA ILE A 52 -6.71 10.43 2.52
C ILE A 52 -5.71 9.47 1.87
N PHE A 53 -4.50 9.45 2.41
CA PHE A 53 -3.44 8.57 1.94
C PHE A 53 -3.01 7.61 3.03
N LYS A 54 -2.73 6.37 2.64
CA LYS A 54 -2.09 5.38 3.50
C LYS A 54 -0.67 5.13 2.99
N TYR A 55 0.27 5.13 3.91
CA TYR A 55 1.69 4.98 3.62
C TYR A 55 2.23 3.72 4.29
N TYR A 56 2.97 2.94 3.52
CA TYR A 56 3.76 1.83 4.01
C TYR A 56 5.24 2.09 3.71
N SER A 57 6.13 1.59 4.56
CA SER A 57 7.57 1.65 4.28
C SER A 57 7.92 0.74 3.09
N LEU A 58 9.14 0.90 2.55
CA LEU A 58 9.64 -0.02 1.53
C LEU A 58 9.74 -1.46 2.08
N ALA A 59 10.18 -1.60 3.33
CA ALA A 59 10.36 -2.87 4.04
C ALA A 59 9.04 -3.63 4.26
N ASP A 60 7.92 -2.91 4.42
CA ASP A 60 6.59 -3.54 4.49
C ASP A 60 6.21 -4.27 3.18
N GLY A 61 6.99 -4.09 2.11
CA GLY A 61 6.77 -4.75 0.83
C GLY A 61 6.74 -6.29 0.89
N SER A 62 7.43 -6.90 1.85
CA SER A 62 7.46 -8.36 2.03
C SER A 62 6.26 -8.88 2.84
N LYS A 63 5.51 -7.98 3.49
CA LYS A 63 4.34 -8.36 4.26
C LYS A 63 3.21 -8.80 3.35
N THR A 64 2.44 -9.77 3.82
CA THR A 64 1.32 -10.31 3.06
C THR A 64 0.15 -9.33 3.10
N LEU A 65 -0.66 -9.32 2.03
CA LEU A 65 -1.87 -8.50 2.01
C LEU A 65 -2.78 -8.84 3.21
N LYS A 66 -2.87 -10.13 3.56
CA LYS A 66 -3.65 -10.62 4.69
C LYS A 66 -3.19 -10.06 6.03
N SER A 67 -1.87 -10.03 6.31
CA SER A 67 -1.35 -9.52 7.59
C SER A 67 -1.64 -8.03 7.77
N GLU A 68 -1.67 -7.28 6.67
CA GLU A 68 -1.93 -5.84 6.67
C GLU A 68 -3.41 -5.49 6.43
N LYS A 69 -4.31 -6.48 6.50
CA LYS A 69 -5.77 -6.34 6.30
C LYS A 69 -6.11 -5.67 4.96
N ILE A 70 -5.33 -5.99 3.93
CA ILE A 70 -5.53 -5.58 2.54
C ILE A 70 -6.22 -6.72 1.80
N LYS A 71 -7.30 -6.43 1.09
CA LYS A 71 -8.02 -7.37 0.22
C LYS A 71 -7.92 -6.93 -1.23
N LEU A 72 -7.71 -7.88 -2.13
CA LEU A 72 -7.86 -7.66 -3.57
C LEU A 72 -9.35 -7.58 -3.92
N ILE A 73 -9.65 -6.88 -5.01
CA ILE A 73 -10.99 -6.73 -5.60
C ILE A 73 -11.00 -7.53 -6.91
#